data_AF-A0A957J5G3-F1
#
_entry.id   AF-A0A957J5G3-F1
#
_cell.length_a   1.000
_cell.length_b   1.000
_cell.length_c   1.000
_cell.angle_alpha   90.00
_cell.angle_beta   90.00
_cell.angle_gamma   90.00
#
_symmetry.space_group_name_H-M   'P 1'
#
loop_
_entity.id
_entity.type
_entity.pdbx_description
1 polymer ?
#
loop_
_entity_poly.entity_id
_entity_poly.type
_entity_poly.pdbx_seq_one_letter_code
_entity_poly.pdbx_strand_id
1 'polypeptide(L)'
;VISGAPAPTGFFGGCGGGGCDDGLYMAAMAAAGGANYMDCIGIHYNEGIVSPNQQSGDPRGNDHYTRFYWGMVNTYWNAFGGARPLCFTELGYLTAEGYGGLPGNFAWAANVTVSQQAQWLAEAASLSAGSGKVRMMIVWNVDSTTWGSDPQAGYAIIRPGGGCPACETLRSVMGN
;
A
#
# COMPACT_ATOMS: atom_id res chain seq x y z
N VAL A 1 -16.69 10.97 2.93
CA VAL A 1 -16.36 10.00 4.00
C VAL A 1 -15.60 8.82 3.39
N ILE A 2 -14.44 8.50 3.96
CA ILE A 2 -13.65 7.30 3.59
C ILE A 2 -13.75 6.34 4.78
N SER A 3 -13.97 5.04 4.54
CA SER A 3 -13.92 4.07 5.63
C SER A 3 -12.52 4.02 6.26
N GLY A 4 -12.43 3.40 7.45
CA GLY A 4 -11.13 2.97 7.95
C GLY A 4 -10.46 2.01 6.95
N ALA A 5 -9.14 2.07 6.88
CA ALA A 5 -8.31 1.20 6.07
C ALA A 5 -7.52 0.26 6.99
N PRO A 6 -7.76 -1.06 6.95
CA PRO A 6 -6.95 -2.04 7.67
C PRO A 6 -5.48 -1.98 7.26
N ALA A 7 -4.57 -2.26 8.19
CA ALA A 7 -3.15 -2.37 7.90
C ALA A 7 -2.87 -3.73 7.22
N PRO A 8 -2.21 -3.76 6.04
CA PRO A 8 -1.93 -5.00 5.34
C PRO A 8 -0.76 -5.69 6.02
N THR A 9 -1.05 -6.79 6.72
CA THR A 9 -0.04 -7.52 7.49
C THR A 9 0.39 -8.83 6.85
N GLY A 10 -0.44 -9.41 5.98
CA GLY A 10 -0.27 -10.78 5.48
C GLY A 10 -0.16 -11.85 6.58
N PHE A 11 -0.53 -11.51 7.81
CA PHE A 11 -0.29 -12.32 9.01
C PHE A 11 -1.49 -13.19 9.36
N PHE A 12 -2.69 -12.64 9.23
CA PHE A 12 -3.93 -13.34 9.58
C PHE A 12 -4.43 -14.16 8.40
N GLY A 13 -4.74 -15.45 8.63
CA GLY A 13 -5.40 -16.34 7.65
C GLY A 13 -6.89 -16.58 7.96
N GLY A 14 -7.48 -15.71 8.78
CA GLY A 14 -8.79 -15.90 9.40
C GLY A 14 -9.06 -14.79 10.40
N CYS A 15 -10.14 -14.91 11.19
CA CYS A 15 -10.49 -13.92 12.21
C CYS A 15 -10.59 -14.56 13.60
N GLY A 16 -10.09 -13.85 14.61
CA GLY A 16 -10.07 -14.28 16.00
C GLY A 16 -9.86 -13.11 16.96
N GLY A 17 -9.70 -13.39 18.26
CA GLY A 17 -9.62 -12.33 19.29
C GLY A 17 -8.43 -11.39 19.16
N GLY A 18 -7.37 -11.79 18.43
CA GLY A 18 -6.16 -10.98 18.21
C GLY A 18 -6.14 -10.21 16.89
N GLY A 19 -7.13 -10.38 16.02
CA GLY A 19 -7.18 -9.72 14.71
C GLY A 19 -7.90 -10.56 13.65
N CYS A 20 -7.94 -10.02 12.43
CA CYS A 20 -8.70 -10.58 11.32
C CYS A 20 -7.97 -10.26 10.02
N ASP A 21 -8.02 -11.20 9.07
CA ASP A 21 -7.61 -10.91 7.70
C ASP A 21 -8.44 -9.77 7.12
N ASP A 22 -7.78 -8.83 6.45
CA ASP A 22 -8.43 -7.62 5.95
C ASP A 22 -9.57 -7.95 4.99
N GLY A 23 -9.38 -8.93 4.10
CA GLY A 23 -10.37 -9.35 3.11
C GLY A 23 -11.66 -9.86 3.77
N LEU A 24 -11.53 -10.63 4.85
CA LEU A 24 -12.67 -11.09 5.64
C LEU A 24 -13.38 -9.93 6.37
N TYR A 25 -12.61 -9.00 6.94
CA TYR A 25 -13.16 -7.80 7.57
C TYR A 25 -13.94 -6.95 6.55
N MET A 26 -13.37 -6.73 5.36
CA MET A 26 -14.01 -5.95 4.30
C MET A 26 -15.27 -6.64 3.75
N ALA A 27 -15.25 -7.96 3.58
CA ALA A 27 -16.43 -8.72 3.17
C ALA A 27 -17.57 -8.62 4.21
N ALA A 28 -17.24 -8.70 5.49
CA ALA A 28 -18.22 -8.54 6.58
C ALA A 28 -18.80 -7.11 6.62
N MET A 29 -17.95 -6.09 6.45
CA MET A 29 -18.39 -4.69 6.38
C MET A 29 -19.34 -4.46 5.20
N ALA A 30 -19.02 -5.03 4.03
CA ALA A 30 -19.88 -4.94 2.85
C ALA A 30 -21.23 -5.64 3.08
N ALA A 31 -21.23 -6.86 3.64
CA ALA A 31 -22.44 -7.62 3.96
C ALA A 31 -23.35 -6.90 4.98
N ALA A 32 -22.76 -6.13 5.91
CA ALA A 32 -23.49 -5.30 6.86
C ALA A 32 -24.07 -4.01 6.23
N GLY A 33 -23.89 -3.78 4.92
CA GLY A 33 -24.39 -2.60 4.22
C GLY A 33 -23.51 -1.37 4.38
N GLY A 34 -22.22 -1.53 4.69
CA GLY A 34 -21.28 -0.43 4.91
C GLY A 34 -21.23 0.59 3.78
N ALA A 35 -21.44 0.15 2.52
CA ALA A 35 -21.47 1.02 1.33
C ALA A 35 -22.49 2.18 1.41
N ASN A 36 -23.50 2.08 2.28
CA ASN A 36 -24.52 3.12 2.48
C ASN A 36 -24.00 4.32 3.31
N TYR A 37 -22.86 4.18 3.98
CA TYR A 37 -22.37 5.16 4.96
C TYR A 37 -21.03 5.81 4.57
N MET A 38 -20.51 5.49 3.38
CA MET A 38 -19.22 5.95 2.92
C MET A 38 -19.24 6.26 1.43
N ASP A 39 -18.40 7.21 1.02
CA ASP A 39 -18.22 7.60 -0.38
C ASP A 39 -17.07 6.81 -1.04
N CYS A 40 -16.16 6.30 -0.22
CA CYS A 40 -14.95 5.61 -0.66
C CYS A 40 -14.55 4.54 0.35
N ILE A 41 -14.07 3.41 -0.15
CA ILE A 41 -13.51 2.33 0.67
C ILE A 41 -12.04 2.66 0.93
N GLY A 42 -11.68 2.86 2.19
CA GLY A 42 -10.30 3.05 2.63
C GLY A 42 -9.48 1.78 2.44
N ILE A 43 -8.27 1.94 1.90
CA ILE A 43 -7.33 0.84 1.65
C ILE A 43 -5.89 1.30 1.94
N HIS A 44 -5.04 0.36 2.35
CA HIS A 44 -3.61 0.58 2.56
C HIS A 44 -2.80 -0.34 1.64
N TYR A 45 -1.65 0.14 1.17
CA TYR A 45 -0.66 -0.71 0.50
C TYR A 45 0.75 -0.25 0.83
N ASN A 46 1.34 -0.86 1.86
CA ASN A 46 2.67 -0.52 2.36
C ASN A 46 3.56 -1.76 2.61
N GLU A 47 3.09 -2.97 2.31
CA GLU A 47 3.88 -4.20 2.48
C GLU A 47 4.48 -4.78 1.18
N GLY A 48 4.29 -4.12 0.03
CA GLY A 48 4.80 -4.58 -1.26
C GLY A 48 6.32 -4.46 -1.38
N ILE A 49 6.96 -5.48 -1.97
CA ILE A 49 8.42 -5.49 -2.28
C ILE A 49 8.73 -5.91 -3.72
N VAL A 50 7.73 -5.79 -4.59
CA VAL A 50 7.78 -6.08 -6.02
C VAL A 50 7.03 -4.98 -6.78
N SER A 51 7.21 -4.91 -8.10
CA SER A 51 6.47 -3.93 -8.91
C SER A 51 4.94 -4.14 -8.77
N PRO A 52 4.13 -3.07 -8.71
CA PRO A 52 2.67 -3.17 -8.66
C PRO A 52 2.06 -3.83 -9.91
N ASN A 53 2.82 -3.98 -10.99
CA ASN A 53 2.43 -4.75 -12.17
C ASN A 53 2.57 -6.27 -11.98
N GLN A 54 3.24 -6.71 -10.92
CA GLN A 54 3.46 -8.12 -10.63
C GLN A 54 2.34 -8.68 -9.74
N GLN A 55 2.02 -9.95 -9.97
CA GLN A 55 1.11 -10.76 -9.13
C GLN A 55 1.81 -12.02 -8.59
N SER A 56 3.13 -12.09 -8.77
CA SER A 56 3.99 -13.15 -8.29
C SER A 56 5.44 -12.66 -8.17
N GLY A 57 6.29 -13.46 -7.52
CA GLY A 57 7.72 -13.17 -7.39
C GLY A 57 8.12 -12.53 -6.06
N ASP A 58 7.18 -12.41 -5.12
CA ASP A 58 7.50 -12.06 -3.74
C ASP A 58 8.22 -13.25 -3.07
N PRO A 59 9.42 -13.06 -2.49
CA PRO A 59 10.17 -14.13 -1.84
C PRO A 59 9.48 -14.71 -0.60
N ARG A 60 8.49 -14.00 -0.03
CA ARG A 60 7.67 -14.51 1.07
C ARG A 60 6.61 -15.51 0.59
N GLY A 61 6.38 -15.60 -0.73
CA GLY A 61 5.37 -16.45 -1.37
C GLY A 61 4.31 -15.64 -2.13
N ASN A 62 3.53 -16.33 -2.96
CA ASN A 62 2.45 -15.72 -3.77
C ASN A 62 1.05 -16.03 -3.20
N ASP A 63 0.98 -16.41 -1.93
CA ASP A 63 -0.20 -16.96 -1.25
C ASP A 63 -1.08 -15.89 -0.57
N HIS A 64 -0.61 -14.64 -0.48
CA HIS A 64 -1.37 -13.56 0.16
C HIS A 64 -1.58 -12.35 -0.76
N TYR A 65 -2.83 -11.90 -0.87
CA TYR A 65 -3.26 -10.85 -1.82
C TYR A 65 -2.64 -9.48 -1.51
N THR A 66 -2.39 -9.18 -0.24
CA THR A 66 -1.82 -7.89 0.20
C THR A 66 -0.37 -7.68 -0.24
N ARG A 67 0.35 -8.73 -0.66
CA ARG A 67 1.73 -8.62 -1.17
C ARG A 67 1.79 -7.97 -2.56
N PHE A 68 0.70 -8.03 -3.31
CA PHE A 68 0.61 -7.53 -4.68
C PHE A 68 -0.43 -6.41 -4.78
N TYR A 69 -0.07 -5.31 -5.43
CA TYR A 69 -0.97 -4.16 -5.60
C TYR A 69 -2.34 -4.56 -6.15
N TRP A 70 -2.37 -5.34 -7.24
CA TRP A 70 -3.63 -5.80 -7.82
C TRP A 70 -4.36 -6.84 -6.97
N GLY A 71 -3.64 -7.64 -6.18
CA GLY A 71 -4.27 -8.52 -5.20
C GLY A 71 -5.07 -7.72 -4.19
N MET A 72 -4.44 -6.71 -3.59
CA MET A 72 -5.05 -5.80 -2.61
C MET A 72 -6.24 -5.02 -3.19
N VAL A 73 -6.03 -4.34 -4.33
CA VAL A 73 -7.06 -3.56 -5.02
C VAL A 73 -8.26 -4.43 -5.40
N ASN A 74 -8.03 -5.63 -5.94
CA ASN A 74 -9.12 -6.49 -6.39
C ASN A 74 -9.90 -7.09 -5.22
N THR A 75 -9.23 -7.50 -4.14
CA THR A 75 -9.91 -8.02 -2.94
C THR A 75 -10.89 -6.99 -2.38
N TYR A 76 -10.44 -5.74 -2.18
CA TYR A 76 -11.27 -4.68 -1.60
C TYR A 76 -12.39 -4.24 -2.55
N TRP A 77 -12.08 -4.07 -3.84
CA TRP A 77 -13.09 -3.72 -4.85
C TRP A 77 -14.20 -4.77 -4.96
N ASN A 78 -13.81 -6.06 -4.99
CA ASN A 78 -14.75 -7.16 -5.16
C ASN A 78 -15.61 -7.39 -3.91
N ALA A 79 -15.07 -7.15 -2.71
CA ALA A 79 -15.84 -7.24 -1.46
C ALA A 79 -17.09 -6.34 -1.48
N PHE A 80 -16.99 -5.17 -2.12
CA PHE A 80 -18.09 -4.22 -2.27
C PHE A 80 -18.81 -4.32 -3.63
N GLY A 81 -18.48 -5.30 -4.47
CA GLY A 81 -19.06 -5.45 -5.80
C GLY A 81 -18.88 -4.22 -6.70
N GLY A 82 -17.85 -3.40 -6.47
CA GLY A 82 -17.64 -2.14 -7.17
C GLY A 82 -18.65 -1.03 -6.84
N ALA A 83 -19.43 -1.16 -5.76
CA ALA A 83 -20.44 -0.17 -5.38
C ALA A 83 -19.85 1.21 -4.99
N ARG A 84 -18.57 1.25 -4.60
CA ARG A 84 -17.84 2.47 -4.21
C ARG A 84 -16.39 2.41 -4.73
N PRO A 85 -15.78 3.56 -5.09
CA PRO A 85 -14.37 3.63 -5.39
C PRO A 85 -13.49 3.32 -4.16
N LEU A 86 -12.24 2.96 -4.42
CA LEU A 86 -11.20 2.81 -3.42
C LEU A 86 -10.44 4.11 -3.20
N CYS A 87 -9.99 4.34 -1.98
CA CYS A 87 -9.14 5.46 -1.60
C CYS A 87 -7.96 4.95 -0.79
N PHE A 88 -6.76 4.99 -1.37
CA PHE A 88 -5.57 4.70 -0.56
C PHE A 88 -5.38 5.83 0.45
N THR A 89 -5.48 5.49 1.73
CA THR A 89 -5.16 6.39 2.83
C THR A 89 -3.68 6.37 3.16
N GLU A 90 -2.99 5.29 2.80
CA GLU A 90 -1.54 5.14 2.80
C GLU A 90 -1.11 4.22 1.65
N LEU A 91 -0.22 4.69 0.79
CA LEU A 91 0.46 3.87 -0.20
C LEU A 91 1.96 4.23 -0.24
N GLY A 92 2.80 3.22 -0.07
CA GLY A 92 4.25 3.38 -0.10
C GLY A 92 4.99 2.05 -0.25
N TYR A 93 6.29 2.15 -0.47
CA TYR A 93 7.20 1.00 -0.51
C TYR A 93 8.33 1.27 0.47
N LEU A 94 8.59 0.36 1.40
CA LEU A 94 9.64 0.55 2.40
C LEU A 94 11.02 0.32 1.79
N THR A 95 11.98 1.19 2.08
CA THR A 95 13.41 0.94 1.79
C THR A 95 14.29 1.34 2.98
N ALA A 96 15.33 0.54 3.22
CA ALA A 96 16.35 0.82 4.22
C ALA A 96 17.52 1.67 3.69
N GLU A 97 17.58 1.85 2.36
CA GLU A 97 18.70 2.50 1.70
C GLU A 97 18.81 3.96 2.15
N GLY A 98 19.95 4.28 2.78
CA GLY A 98 20.23 5.59 3.39
C GLY A 98 19.99 5.68 4.91
N TYR A 99 19.44 4.65 5.57
CA TYR A 99 19.07 4.70 7.01
C TYR A 99 19.67 3.60 7.89
N GLY A 100 20.31 2.57 7.31
CA GLY A 100 20.90 1.45 8.06
C GLY A 100 20.02 0.20 8.03
N GLY A 101 20.11 -0.64 9.07
CA GLY A 101 19.33 -1.89 9.15
C GLY A 101 17.87 -1.67 9.52
N LEU A 102 16.96 -2.46 8.94
CA LEU A 102 15.55 -2.47 9.32
C LEU A 102 15.32 -3.24 10.64
N PRO A 103 14.30 -2.85 11.43
CA PRO A 103 13.82 -3.67 12.54
C PRO A 103 13.33 -5.05 12.05
N GLY A 104 13.35 -6.05 12.93
CA GLY A 104 13.02 -7.44 12.57
C GLY A 104 11.66 -7.60 11.88
N ASN A 105 10.62 -6.92 12.36
CA ASN A 105 9.27 -6.98 11.79
C ASN A 105 9.15 -6.32 10.39
N PHE A 106 10.19 -5.61 9.95
CA PHE A 106 10.28 -4.93 8.66
C PHE A 106 11.39 -5.51 7.77
N ALA A 107 12.14 -6.51 8.22
CA ALA A 107 13.28 -7.08 7.51
C ALA A 107 12.92 -7.63 6.11
N TRP A 108 11.64 -7.91 5.86
CA TRP A 108 11.13 -8.31 4.54
C TRP A 108 11.40 -7.27 3.44
N ALA A 109 11.56 -5.98 3.78
CA ALA A 109 11.84 -4.91 2.81
C ALA A 109 13.35 -4.64 2.60
N ALA A 110 14.25 -5.42 3.20
CA ALA A 110 15.68 -5.09 3.26
C ALA A 110 16.37 -4.93 1.88
N ASN A 111 15.80 -5.53 0.83
CA ASN A 111 16.37 -5.50 -0.52
C ASN A 111 15.68 -4.51 -1.47
N VAL A 112 14.70 -3.73 -0.99
CA VAL A 112 14.07 -2.69 -1.78
C VAL A 112 15.00 -1.47 -1.82
N THR A 113 15.34 -1.02 -3.02
CA THR A 113 16.16 0.17 -3.27
C THR A 113 15.31 1.44 -3.37
N VAL A 114 15.92 2.61 -3.20
CA VAL A 114 15.28 3.92 -3.44
C VAL A 114 14.80 4.04 -4.90
N SER A 115 15.56 3.50 -5.85
CA SER A 115 15.17 3.48 -7.27
C SER A 115 13.89 2.67 -7.50
N GLN A 116 13.81 1.48 -6.90
CA GLN A 116 12.60 0.64 -6.95
C GLN A 116 11.41 1.33 -6.26
N GLN A 117 11.61 1.90 -5.06
CA GLN A 117 10.57 2.67 -4.38
C GLN A 117 10.01 3.78 -5.30
N ALA A 118 10.88 4.58 -5.90
CA ALA A 118 10.47 5.68 -6.78
C ALA A 118 9.73 5.18 -8.04
N GLN A 119 10.25 4.14 -8.69
CA GLN A 119 9.63 3.56 -9.87
C GLN A 119 8.26 2.97 -9.54
N TRP A 120 8.17 2.11 -8.52
CA TRP A 120 6.94 1.40 -8.18
C TRP A 120 5.86 2.33 -7.65
N LEU A 121 6.23 3.39 -6.94
CA LEU A 121 5.26 4.41 -6.51
C LEU A 121 4.62 5.13 -7.70
N ALA A 122 5.41 5.47 -8.73
CA ALA A 122 4.88 6.06 -9.96
C ALA A 122 4.00 5.08 -10.75
N GLU A 123 4.42 3.82 -10.86
CA GLU A 123 3.60 2.77 -11.48
C GLU A 123 2.26 2.60 -10.75
N ALA A 124 2.27 2.58 -9.41
CA ALA A 124 1.05 2.49 -8.60
C ALA A 124 0.13 3.71 -8.80
N ALA A 125 0.70 4.91 -8.97
CA ALA A 125 -0.07 6.11 -9.30
C ALA A 125 -0.73 6.01 -10.69
N SER A 126 0.00 5.55 -11.71
CA SER A 126 -0.56 5.31 -13.05
C SER A 126 -1.67 4.26 -13.03
N LEU A 127 -1.43 3.13 -12.34
CA LEU A 127 -2.41 2.05 -12.23
C LEU A 127 -3.65 2.52 -11.46
N SER A 128 -3.48 3.28 -10.38
CA SER A 128 -4.59 3.88 -9.63
C SER A 128 -5.46 4.74 -10.55
N ALA A 129 -4.85 5.70 -11.25
CA ALA A 129 -5.54 6.63 -12.13
C ALA A 129 -6.24 5.92 -13.32
N GLY A 130 -5.60 4.91 -13.91
CA GLY A 130 -6.11 4.20 -15.09
C GLY A 130 -7.10 3.07 -14.80
N SER A 131 -7.22 2.62 -13.54
CA SER A 131 -7.99 1.42 -13.19
C SER A 131 -9.51 1.58 -13.28
N GLY A 132 -10.03 2.79 -13.10
CA GLY A 132 -11.44 3.04 -12.80
C GLY A 132 -11.89 2.56 -11.42
N LYS A 133 -10.99 1.99 -10.60
CA LYS A 133 -11.29 1.46 -9.25
C LYS A 133 -10.90 2.42 -8.15
N VAL A 134 -9.82 3.18 -8.35
CA VAL A 134 -9.24 4.07 -7.34
C VAL A 134 -9.64 5.51 -7.63
N ARG A 135 -10.18 6.21 -6.63
CA ARG A 135 -10.53 7.64 -6.70
C ARG A 135 -9.46 8.54 -6.11
N MET A 136 -8.70 8.04 -5.13
CA MET A 136 -7.68 8.83 -4.44
C MET A 136 -6.52 7.92 -4.03
N MET A 137 -5.31 8.47 -4.12
CA MET A 137 -4.09 7.83 -3.61
C MET A 137 -3.31 8.84 -2.76
N ILE A 138 -3.11 8.52 -1.48
CA ILE A 138 -2.24 9.25 -0.58
C ILE A 138 -0.88 8.55 -0.51
N VAL A 139 0.18 9.28 -0.86
CA VAL A 139 1.55 8.80 -0.69
C VAL A 139 1.91 8.80 0.79
N TRP A 140 2.28 7.64 1.32
CA TRP A 140 2.88 7.50 2.64
C TRP A 140 4.33 7.03 2.43
N ASN A 141 5.35 7.83 2.74
CA ASN A 141 5.34 9.12 3.43
C ASN A 141 6.06 10.21 2.61
N VAL A 142 5.91 11.48 2.99
CA VAL A 142 6.53 12.60 2.29
C VAL A 142 7.92 12.89 2.84
N ASP A 143 8.04 13.18 4.12
CA ASP A 143 9.25 13.75 4.73
C ASP A 143 9.55 13.27 6.16
N SER A 144 8.86 12.23 6.64
CA SER A 144 9.11 11.69 7.99
C SER A 144 10.56 11.31 8.18
N THR A 145 11.13 11.70 9.32
CA THR A 145 12.50 11.35 9.73
C THR A 145 12.54 10.27 10.81
N THR A 146 11.39 9.70 11.18
CA THR A 146 11.28 8.69 12.23
C THR A 146 11.90 7.37 11.78
N TRP A 147 13.02 6.99 12.41
CA TRP A 147 13.72 5.73 12.18
C TRP A 147 13.92 4.99 13.50
N GLY A 148 13.35 3.80 13.63
CA GLY A 148 13.30 3.04 14.88
C GLY A 148 12.42 1.82 14.73
N SER A 149 11.69 1.43 15.79
CA SER A 149 10.80 0.26 15.78
C SER A 149 9.69 0.32 14.73
N ASP A 150 9.29 1.54 14.35
CA ASP A 150 8.41 1.85 13.22
C ASP A 150 9.19 2.74 12.23
N PRO A 151 9.79 2.18 11.17
CA PRO A 151 10.76 2.86 10.32
C PRO A 151 10.09 3.75 9.24
N GLN A 152 9.26 4.71 9.67
CA GLN A 152 8.49 5.57 8.77
C GLN A 152 9.35 6.36 7.76
N ALA A 153 10.57 6.74 8.15
CA ALA A 153 11.51 7.43 7.28
C ALA A 153 11.93 6.61 6.05
N GLY A 154 11.84 5.28 6.14
CA GLY A 154 12.08 4.41 5.00
C GLY A 154 11.02 4.55 3.90
N TYR A 155 9.79 4.96 4.24
CA TYR A 155 8.72 5.26 3.29
C TYR A 155 8.77 6.70 2.75
N ALA A 156 9.53 7.60 3.36
CA ALA A 156 9.57 9.01 2.96
C ALA A 156 10.15 9.19 1.54
N ILE A 157 9.42 9.90 0.67
CA ILE A 157 9.87 10.17 -0.71
C ILE A 157 10.95 11.26 -0.78
N ILE A 158 10.98 12.18 0.19
CA ILE A 158 12.10 13.09 0.41
C ILE A 158 13.15 12.35 1.23
N ARG A 159 14.32 12.15 0.61
CA ARG A 159 15.42 11.35 1.15
C ARG A 159 16.35 12.20 2.03
N PRO A 160 17.20 11.59 2.87
CA PRO A 160 18.26 12.31 3.57
C PRO A 160 19.11 13.12 2.57
N GLY A 161 19.33 14.40 2.86
CA GLY A 161 19.99 15.34 1.93
C GLY A 161 19.04 16.09 1.00
N GLY A 162 17.72 15.84 1.06
CA GLY A 162 16.68 16.62 0.39
C GLY A 162 16.34 16.19 -1.05
N GLY A 163 17.00 15.17 -1.59
CA GLY A 163 16.66 14.62 -2.90
C GLY A 163 15.31 13.90 -2.88
N CYS A 164 14.56 13.93 -3.99
CA CYS A 164 13.28 13.23 -4.12
C CYS A 164 13.16 12.49 -5.47
N PRO A 165 13.83 11.33 -5.64
CA PRO A 165 13.74 10.54 -6.87
C PRO A 165 12.29 10.16 -7.23
N ALA A 166 11.47 9.88 -6.22
CA ALA A 166 10.05 9.59 -6.40
C ALA A 166 9.25 10.81 -6.90
N CYS A 167 9.64 12.04 -6.56
CA CYS A 167 8.99 13.23 -7.11
C CYS A 167 9.21 13.34 -8.63
N GLU A 168 10.40 12.95 -9.11
CA GLU A 168 10.72 12.94 -10.53
C GLU A 168 9.90 11.88 -11.29
N THR A 169 9.82 10.66 -10.76
CA THR A 169 9.03 9.59 -11.39
C THR A 169 7.53 9.88 -11.33
N LEU A 170 7.01 10.36 -10.18
CA LEU A 170 5.60 10.75 -10.04
C LEU A 170 5.22 11.89 -10.99
N ARG A 171 6.08 12.90 -11.14
CA ARG A 171 5.86 14.00 -12.09
C ARG A 171 5.64 13.49 -13.52
N SER A 172 6.35 12.44 -13.92
CA SER A 172 6.24 11.89 -15.29
C SER A 172 4.90 11.21 -15.59
N VAL A 173 4.16 10.80 -14.55
CA VAL A 173 2.88 10.08 -14.69
C VAL A 173 1.66 10.84 -14.19
N MET A 174 1.84 11.85 -13.35
CA MET A 174 0.76 12.70 -12.82
C MET A 174 0.54 13.97 -13.65
N GLY A 175 1.45 14.30 -14.56
CA GLY A 175 1.40 15.50 -15.38
C GLY A 175 0.80 15.26 -16.77
N ASN A 176 -0.47 15.62 -16.92
CA ASN A 176 -1.01 16.40 -18.06
C ASN A 176 -1.97 17.44 -17.48
#